data_AF-A0A7I7U323-F1
#
_entry.id   AF-A0A7I7U323-F1
#
_cell.length_a   1.000
_cell.length_b   1.000
_cell.length_c   1.000
_cell.angle_alpha   90.00
_cell.angle_beta   90.00
_cell.angle_gamma   90.00
#
_symmetry.space_group_name_H-M   'P 1'
#
loop_
_entity.id
_entity.type
_entity.pdbx_description
1 polymer ?
#
loop_
_entity_poly.entity_id
_entity_poly.type
_entity_poly.pdbx_seq_one_letter_code
_entity_poly.pdbx_strand_id
1 'polypeptide(L)'
;MSPCVDTVRRMSTTVVVLLAFYGIAALLEIAGIVLTVSTYIEFENGLGKVHQPETRWQAVRGPVLIGAGVLVGLGGNVASLFV
;
A
#
# COMPACT_ATOMS: atom_id res chain seq x y z
N MET A 1 33.40 -0.16 21.73
CA MET A 1 32.34 0.46 20.89
C MET A 1 31.45 1.28 21.81
N SER A 2 31.15 2.53 21.44
CA SER A 2 30.51 3.49 22.34
C SER A 2 28.97 3.35 22.26
N PRO A 3 28.26 3.21 23.39
CA PRO A 3 26.81 2.90 23.43
C PRO A 3 25.94 3.94 22.70
N CYS A 4 26.45 5.17 22.54
CA CYS A 4 25.78 6.23 21.80
C CYS A 4 25.68 5.94 20.30
N VAL A 5 26.72 5.34 19.70
CA VAL A 5 26.78 5.04 18.26
C VAL A 5 25.81 3.91 17.89
N ASP A 6 25.67 2.90 18.76
CA ASP A 6 24.75 1.78 18.56
C ASP A 6 23.29 2.21 18.67
N THR A 7 23.00 3.19 19.54
CA THR A 7 21.65 3.76 19.72
C THR A 7 21.23 4.55 18.48
N VAL A 8 22.11 5.41 17.96
CA VAL A 8 21.84 6.19 16.73
C VAL A 8 21.66 5.27 15.51
N ARG A 9 22.48 4.22 15.39
CA ARG A 9 22.36 3.25 14.30
C ARG A 9 21.04 2.46 14.35
N ARG A 10 20.59 2.02 15.53
CA ARG A 10 19.29 1.36 15.68
C ARG A 10 18.14 2.28 15.31
N MET A 11 18.13 3.51 15.84
CA MET A 11 17.09 4.49 15.57
C MET A 11 16.99 4.79 14.05
N SER A 12 18.13 4.93 13.37
CA SER A 12 18.17 5.11 11.91
C SER A 12 17.59 3.90 11.16
N THR A 13 17.90 2.68 11.58
CA THR A 13 17.39 1.46 10.94
C THR A 13 15.87 1.35 11.09
N THR A 14 15.34 1.65 12.28
CA THR A 14 13.90 1.57 12.53
C THR A 14 13.11 2.58 11.72
N VAL A 15 13.62 3.82 11.58
CA VAL A 15 12.98 4.83 10.71
C VAL A 15 12.94 4.37 9.25
N VAL A 16 14.03 3.78 8.74
CA VAL A 16 14.07 3.25 7.36
C VAL A 16 13.04 2.12 7.16
N VAL A 17 12.89 1.24 8.14
CA VAL A 17 11.90 0.15 8.10
C VAL A 17 10.47 0.70 8.12
N LEU A 18 10.16 1.67 8.97
CA LEU A 18 8.85 2.31 9.02
C LEU A 18 8.52 3.01 7.69
N LEU A 19 9.47 3.77 7.13
CA LEU A 19 9.31 4.40 5.82
C LEU A 19 9.06 3.39 4.71
N ALA A 20 9.72 2.23 4.75
CA ALA A 20 9.47 1.16 3.79
C ALA A 20 8.04 0.61 3.93
N PHE A 21 7.53 0.40 5.14
CA PHE A 21 6.15 -0.02 5.34
C PHE A 21 5.14 1.00 4.81
N TYR A 22 5.35 2.29 5.09
CA TYR A 22 4.48 3.34 4.55
C TYR A 22 4.55 3.41 3.02
N GLY A 23 5.74 3.27 2.43
CA GLY A 23 5.90 3.21 0.99
C GLY A 23 5.16 2.02 0.36
N ILE A 24 5.28 0.84 0.96
CA ILE A 24 4.57 -0.38 0.51
C ILE A 24 3.06 -0.20 0.64
N ALA A 25 2.57 0.34 1.75
CA ALA A 25 1.15 0.62 1.97
C ALA A 25 0.59 1.52 0.86
N ALA A 26 1.27 2.64 0.58
CA ALA A 26 0.86 3.57 -0.47
C ALA A 26 0.86 2.91 -1.87
N LEU A 27 1.87 2.08 -2.18
CA LEU A 27 1.92 1.35 -3.45
C LEU A 27 0.76 0.36 -3.59
N LEU A 28 0.41 -0.35 -2.52
CA LEU A 28 -0.73 -1.28 -2.50
C LEU A 28 -2.06 -0.55 -2.71
N GLU A 29 -2.24 0.60 -2.09
CA GLU A 29 -3.44 1.42 -2.27
C GLU A 29 -3.55 1.95 -3.71
N ILE A 30 -2.46 2.50 -4.27
CA ILE A 30 -2.43 2.98 -5.67
C ILE A 30 -2.71 1.82 -6.63
N ALA A 31 -2.04 0.68 -6.46
CA ALA A 31 -2.25 -0.49 -7.30
C ALA A 31 -3.69 -1.01 -7.20
N GLY A 32 -4.25 -1.04 -5.99
CA GLY A 32 -5.63 -1.44 -5.74
C GLY A 32 -6.65 -0.49 -6.38
N ILE A 33 -6.43 0.82 -6.32
CA ILE A 33 -7.27 1.82 -7.01
C ILE A 33 -7.20 1.64 -8.52
N VAL A 34 -5.99 1.56 -9.10
CA VAL A 34 -5.80 1.37 -10.55
C VAL A 34 -6.46 0.08 -11.03
N LEU A 35 -6.34 -1.01 -10.28
CA LEU A 35 -6.99 -2.27 -10.60
C LEU A 35 -8.50 -2.20 -10.46
N THR A 36 -9.02 -1.47 -9.47
CA THR A 36 -10.46 -1.25 -9.32
C THR A 36 -10.97 -0.48 -10.52
N VAL A 37 -10.38 0.67 -10.85
CA VAL A 37 -10.79 1.51 -11.98
C VAL A 37 -10.71 0.74 -13.30
N SER A 38 -9.59 0.06 -13.58
CA SER A 38 -9.42 -0.71 -14.82
C SER A 38 -10.34 -1.93 -14.94
N THR A 39 -10.92 -2.39 -13.83
CA THR A 39 -11.92 -3.47 -13.85
C THR A 39 -13.29 -2.96 -14.30
N TYR A 40 -13.62 -1.70 -14.02
CA TYR A 40 -14.95 -1.12 -14.33
C TYR A 40 -14.94 -0.12 -15.47
N ILE A 41 -13.77 0.41 -15.85
CA ILE A 41 -13.64 1.43 -16.88
C ILE A 41 -12.65 0.94 -17.92
N GLU A 42 -13.15 0.78 -19.14
CA GLU A 42 -12.35 0.54 -20.33
C GLU A 42 -12.33 1.82 -21.18
N PHE A 43 -11.15 2.29 -21.56
CA PHE A 43 -11.00 3.50 -22.35
C PHE A 43 -10.90 3.13 -23.84
N GLU A 44 -11.89 3.53 -24.62
CA GLU A 44 -11.90 3.31 -26.06
C GLU A 44 -12.08 4.66 -26.76
N ASN A 45 -11.14 5.04 -27.64
CA ASN A 45 -11.13 6.32 -28.35
C ASN A 45 -11.23 7.56 -27.43
N GLY A 46 -10.64 7.48 -26.22
CA GLY A 46 -10.67 8.57 -25.24
C GLY A 46 -11.97 8.69 -24.44
N LEU A 47 -12.95 7.81 -24.68
CA LEU A 47 -14.18 7.72 -23.89
C LEU A 47 -14.09 6.53 -22.93
N GLY A 48 -14.31 6.78 -21.64
CA GLY A 48 -14.41 5.72 -20.64
C GLY A 48 -15.77 5.05 -20.73
N LYS A 49 -15.80 3.77 -21.11
CA LYS A 49 -16.99 2.93 -21.09
C LYS A 49 -17.01 2.13 -19.79
N VAL A 50 -18.17 2.10 -19.15
CA VAL A 50 -18.38 1.26 -17.97
C VAL A 50 -18.55 -0.18 -18.42
N HIS A 51 -17.64 -1.05 -18.01
CA HIS A 51 -17.69 -2.49 -18.21
C HIS A 51 -18.01 -3.19 -16.88
N GLN A 52 -18.72 -4.32 -16.94
CA GLN A 52 -18.97 -5.13 -15.77
C GLN A 52 -17.96 -6.28 -15.69
N PRO A 53 -17.33 -6.51 -14.53
CA PRO A 53 -16.37 -7.59 -14.38
C PRO A 53 -17.00 -8.94 -14.70
N GLU A 54 -16.32 -9.71 -15.54
CA GLU A 54 -16.77 -11.05 -15.95
C GLU A 54 -16.74 -12.05 -14.78
N THR A 55 -15.84 -11.82 -13.82
CA THR A 55 -15.64 -12.71 -12.68
C THR A 55 -15.64 -11.98 -11.35
N ARG A 56 -16.08 -12.67 -10.30
CA ARG A 56 -16.03 -12.16 -8.92
C ARG A 56 -14.61 -11.78 -8.49
N TRP A 57 -13.59 -12.51 -8.95
CA TRP A 57 -12.20 -12.24 -8.60
C TRP A 57 -11.70 -10.91 -9.17
N GLN A 58 -12.06 -10.57 -10.40
CA GLN A 58 -11.74 -9.27 -10.99
C GLN A 58 -12.36 -8.12 -10.18
N ALA A 59 -13.60 -8.29 -9.71
CA ALA A 59 -14.31 -7.28 -8.92
C ALA A 59 -13.65 -7.00 -7.56
N VAL A 60 -13.07 -8.02 -6.92
CA VAL A 60 -12.58 -7.91 -5.53
C VAL A 60 -11.07 -7.69 -5.40
N ARG A 61 -10.26 -8.02 -6.42
CA ARG A 61 -8.78 -7.90 -6.33
C ARG A 61 -8.29 -6.49 -5.99
N GLY A 62 -8.92 -5.46 -6.55
CA GLY A 62 -8.58 -4.06 -6.30
C GLY A 62 -8.88 -3.66 -4.85
N PRO A 63 -10.13 -3.82 -4.38
CA PRO A 63 -10.49 -3.61 -2.99
C PRO A 63 -9.63 -4.38 -1.98
N VAL A 64 -9.27 -5.63 -2.30
CA VAL A 64 -8.39 -6.45 -1.44
C VAL A 64 -7.00 -5.84 -1.31
N LEU A 65 -6.42 -5.32 -2.39
CA LEU A 65 -5.11 -4.65 -2.33
C LEU A 65 -5.15 -3.34 -1.55
N ILE A 66 -6.23 -2.55 -1.68
CA ILE A 66 -6.43 -1.36 -0.86
C ILE A 66 -6.50 -1.75 0.62
N GLY A 67 -7.31 -2.75 0.96
CA GLY A 67 -7.43 -3.25 2.33
C GLY A 67 -6.09 -3.75 2.90
N ALA A 68 -5.29 -4.45 2.09
CA ALA A 68 -3.95 -4.87 2.47
C ALA A 68 -3.03 -3.66 2.73
N GLY A 69 -3.08 -2.63 1.88
CA GLY A 69 -2.34 -1.38 2.05
C GLY A 69 -2.68 -0.69 3.38
N VAL A 70 -3.97 -0.56 3.70
CA VAL A 70 -4.45 0.00 4.98
C VAL A 70 -3.92 -0.80 6.18
N LEU A 71 -3.96 -2.14 6.13
CA LEU A 71 -3.45 -2.99 7.21
C LEU A 71 -1.94 -2.82 7.41
N VAL A 72 -1.16 -2.72 6.32
CA VAL A 72 0.28 -2.47 6.39
C VAL A 72 0.56 -1.09 6.99
N GLY A 73 -0.16 -0.06 6.56
CA GLY A 73 -0.03 1.30 7.09
C GLY A 73 -0.40 1.40 8.57
N LEU A 74 -1.47 0.73 8.99
CA LEU A 74 -1.86 0.60 10.39
C LEU A 74 -0.79 -0.12 11.22
N GLY A 75 -0.23 -1.22 10.69
CA GLY A 75 0.88 -1.93 11.32
C GLY A 75 2.11 -1.03 11.51
N GLY A 76 2.45 -0.23 10.50
CA GLY A 76 3.51 0.78 10.58
C GLY A 76 3.22 1.84 11.65
N ASN A 77 1.99 2.37 11.70
CA ASN A 77 1.58 3.33 12.72
C ASN A 77 1.67 2.76 14.13
N VAL A 78 1.19 1.53 14.36
CA VAL A 78 1.28 0.89 15.67
C VAL A 78 2.74 0.67 16.05
N ALA A 79 3.58 0.16 15.13
CA ALA A 79 5.00 -0.03 15.38
C ALA A 79 5.72 1.28 15.74
N SER A 80 5.33 2.40 15.13
CA SER A 80 5.92 3.71 15.42
C SER A 80 5.69 4.20 16.87
N LEU A 81 4.66 3.69 17.56
CA LEU A 81 4.39 4.05 18.96
C LEU A 81 5.39 3.46 19.95
N PHE A 82 6.13 2.43 19.53
CA PHE A 82 7.05 1.65 20.39
C PHE A 82 8.53 1.89 20.06
N VAL A 83 8.82 2.90 19.24
CA VAL A 83 10.16 3.22 18.71
C VAL A 83 10.64 4.57 19.17
#